data_AF-A0A4P5ZHV6-F1
#
_entry.id   AF-A0A4P5ZHV6-F1
#
_cell.length_a   1.000
_cell.length_b   1.000
_cell.length_c   1.000
_cell.angle_alpha   90.00
_cell.angle_beta   90.00
_cell.angle_gamma   90.00
#
_symmetry.space_group_name_H-M   'P 1'
#
loop_
_entity.id
_entity.type
_entity.pdbx_description
1 polymer ?
#
loop_
_entity_poly.entity_id
_entity_poly.type
_entity_poly.pdbx_seq_one_letter_code
_entity_poly.pdbx_strand_id
1 'polypeptide(L)'
;MAKCQKRYPNQYIFKQDLQKLVDEIGIEIRIAHYPPYTSKYNPIEHRLFPHLTRACQGVIFTSLGLVKTLMEKTRTNTGLSVVVNVVDQVYQTGRKVTDNFKKTLKIIFDEHLPKWNYRAVPQLTH
;
A
#
# COMPACT_ATOMS: atom_id res chain seq x y z
N MET A 1 9.65 -14.16 -11.49
CA MET A 1 9.86 -13.53 -10.17
C MET A 1 9.92 -12.02 -10.32
N ALA A 2 8.83 -11.31 -10.02
CA ALA A 2 8.82 -9.85 -10.05
C ALA A 2 9.57 -9.34 -8.80
N LYS A 3 10.81 -8.90 -8.99
CA LYS A 3 11.55 -8.16 -7.96
C LYS A 3 10.80 -6.85 -7.72
N CYS A 4 10.05 -6.75 -6.62
CA CYS A 4 9.59 -5.48 -6.09
C CYS A 4 10.83 -4.71 -5.61
N GLN A 5 11.45 -3.95 -6.53
CA GLN A 5 12.55 -3.04 -6.20
C GLN A 5 12.09 -2.13 -5.07
N LYS A 6 12.86 -2.06 -3.97
CA LYS A 6 12.70 -1.06 -2.90
C LYS A 6 12.56 0.32 -3.54
N ARG A 7 11.32 0.79 -3.69
CA ARG A 7 10.96 1.93 -4.53
C ARG A 7 10.82 3.16 -3.64
N TYR A 8 11.74 4.11 -3.77
CA TYR A 8 11.74 5.35 -3.01
C TYR A 8 10.38 6.09 -3.09
N PRO A 9 9.93 6.77 -2.02
CA PRO A 9 8.63 7.46 -1.96
C PRO A 9 8.46 8.63 -2.95
N ASN A 10 9.54 9.00 -3.65
CA ASN A 10 9.59 10.13 -4.59
C ASN A 10 9.43 9.74 -6.07
N GLN A 11 8.97 8.53 -6.37
CA GLN A 11 8.74 8.16 -7.77
C GLN A 11 7.45 8.77 -8.31
N TYR A 12 7.58 9.54 -9.39
CA TYR A 12 6.47 10.20 -10.07
C TYR A 12 5.38 9.23 -10.55
N ILE A 13 5.71 7.96 -10.81
CA ILE A 13 4.73 6.94 -11.24
C ILE A 13 3.73 6.61 -10.13
N PHE A 14 4.21 6.51 -8.88
CA PHE A 14 3.33 6.29 -7.74
C PHE A 14 2.38 7.46 -7.56
N LYS A 15 2.90 8.69 -7.68
CA LYS A 15 2.12 9.92 -7.63
C LYS A 15 1.07 9.99 -8.75
N GLN A 16 1.39 9.46 -9.93
CA GLN A 16 0.46 9.37 -11.06
C GLN A 16 -0.68 8.40 -10.81
N ASP A 17 -0.37 7.19 -10.37
CA ASP A 17 -1.39 6.19 -10.09
C ASP A 17 -2.23 6.59 -8.86
N LEU A 18 -1.62 7.24 -7.86
CA LEU A 18 -2.32 7.82 -6.72
C LEU A 18 -3.30 8.91 -7.17
N GLN A 19 -2.88 9.84 -8.03
CA GLN A 19 -3.78 10.90 -8.53
C GLN A 19 -4.98 10.30 -9.25
N LYS A 20 -4.76 9.30 -10.13
CA LYS A 20 -5.86 8.60 -10.82
C LYS A 20 -6.84 7.94 -9.84
N LEU A 21 -6.32 7.27 -8.81
CA LEU A 21 -7.14 6.63 -7.78
C LEU A 21 -7.97 7.67 -7.00
N VAL A 22 -7.35 8.78 -6.64
CA VAL A 22 -8.01 9.90 -5.94
C VAL A 22 -9.10 10.52 -6.81
N ASP A 23 -8.83 10.72 -8.10
CA ASP A 23 -9.80 11.25 -9.06
C ASP A 23 -10.97 10.27 -9.27
N GLU A 24 -10.71 8.96 -9.29
CA GLU A 24 -11.73 7.90 -9.44
C GLU A 24 -12.63 7.78 -8.20
N ILE A 25 -12.05 7.80 -6.99
CA ILE A 25 -12.80 7.67 -5.73
C ILE A 25 -13.46 9.00 -5.34
N GLY A 26 -12.93 10.13 -5.81
CA GLY A 26 -13.39 11.47 -5.43
C GLY A 26 -13.07 11.85 -3.98
N ILE A 27 -12.15 11.14 -3.33
CA ILE A 27 -11.75 11.34 -1.93
C ILE A 27 -10.29 11.77 -1.87
N GLU A 28 -10.01 12.84 -1.13
CA GLU A 28 -8.65 13.29 -0.85
C GLU A 28 -7.87 12.24 -0.06
N ILE A 29 -6.68 11.87 -0.56
CA ILE A 29 -5.78 10.94 0.13
C ILE A 29 -4.54 11.68 0.60
N ARG A 30 -4.31 11.67 1.92
CA ARG A 30 -3.07 12.11 2.56
C ARG A 30 -2.12 10.93 2.72
N ILE A 31 -0.91 11.08 2.19
CA ILE A 31 0.18 10.11 2.33
C ILE A 31 1.14 10.61 3.39
N ALA A 32 1.40 9.77 4.39
CA ALA A 32 2.42 9.99 5.40
C ALA A 32 3.48 8.89 5.30
N HIS A 33 4.68 9.24 4.86
CA HIS A 33 5.77 8.27 4.71
C HIS A 33 6.50 8.08 6.04
N TYR A 34 6.70 6.80 6.41
CA TYR A 34 7.61 6.45 7.50
C TYR A 34 9.07 6.75 7.09
N PRO A 35 9.85 7.44 7.94
CA PRO A 35 11.30 7.60 7.71
C PRO A 35 12.01 6.25 7.60
N PRO A 36 13.16 6.17 6.93
CA PRO A 36 13.92 4.93 6.86
C PRO A 36 14.25 4.43 8.28
N TYR A 37 14.27 3.10 8.45
CA TYR A 37 14.53 2.42 9.73
C TYR A 37 13.47 2.62 10.83
N THR A 38 12.27 3.13 10.51
CA THR A 38 11.18 3.30 11.48
C THR A 38 10.08 2.24 11.40
N SER A 39 10.33 1.11 10.72
CA SER A 39 9.36 0.01 10.57
C SER A 39 8.85 -0.53 11.91
N LYS A 40 9.71 -0.51 12.95
CA LYS A 40 9.35 -0.85 14.34
C LYS A 40 8.10 -0.12 14.84
N TYR A 41 7.80 1.08 14.34
CA TYR A 41 6.65 1.87 14.77
C TYR A 41 5.40 1.63 13.92
N ASN A 42 5.46 0.79 12.88
CA ASN A 42 4.29 0.39 12.11
C ASN A 42 3.41 -0.55 12.95
N PRO A 43 2.17 -0.15 13.29
CA PRO A 43 1.30 -0.97 14.14
C PRO A 43 0.98 -2.33 13.53
N ILE A 44 0.98 -2.46 12.20
CA ILE A 44 0.70 -3.73 11.52
C ILE A 44 1.71 -4.81 11.91
N GLU A 45 2.98 -4.42 12.07
CA GLU A 45 4.06 -5.36 12.40
C GLU A 45 3.87 -6.03 13.76
N HIS A 46 3.28 -5.30 14.73
CA HIS A 46 3.08 -5.80 16.08
C HIS A 46 1.65 -6.29 16.34
N ARG A 47 0.66 -5.78 15.60
CA ARG A 47 -0.77 -6.09 15.83
C ARG A 47 -1.33 -7.14 14.90
N LEU A 48 -0.75 -7.35 13.71
CA LEU A 48 -1.27 -8.31 12.72
C LEU A 48 -0.33 -9.49 12.50
N PHE A 49 0.95 -9.22 12.20
CA PHE A 49 1.89 -10.28 11.80
C PHE A 49 2.09 -11.39 12.84
N PRO A 50 2.17 -11.14 14.16
CA PRO A 50 2.31 -12.23 15.13
C PRO A 50 1.10 -13.19 15.15
N HIS A 51 -0.08 -12.70 14.78
CA HIS A 51 -1.29 -13.52 14.70
C HIS A 51 -1.31 -14.34 13.41
N LEU A 52 -0.92 -13.74 12.27
CA LEU A 52 -0.79 -14.44 11.00
C LEU A 52 0.27 -15.55 11.08
N THR A 53 1.43 -15.28 11.68
CA THR A 53 2.48 -16.29 11.87
C THR A 53 2.00 -17.47 12.70
N ARG A 54 1.22 -17.22 13.76
CA ARG A 54 0.62 -18.29 14.57
C ARG A 54 -0.43 -19.08 13.81
N ALA A 55 -1.28 -18.43 13.02
CA ALA A 55 -2.29 -19.11 12.20
C ALA A 55 -1.68 -20.03 11.14
N CYS A 56 -0.48 -19.71 10.68
CA CYS A 56 0.27 -20.50 9.70
C CYS A 56 1.31 -21.45 10.32
N GLN A 57 1.47 -21.47 11.65
CA GLN A 57 2.55 -22.20 12.31
C GLN A 57 2.37 -23.72 12.15
N GLY A 58 3.44 -24.41 11.76
CA GLY A 58 3.44 -25.87 11.62
C GLY A 58 2.73 -26.40 10.37
N VAL A 59 2.32 -25.53 9.43
CA VAL A 59 1.68 -25.95 8.18
C VAL A 59 2.64 -25.78 7.00
N ILE A 60 2.73 -26.81 6.16
CA ILE A 60 3.46 -26.74 4.89
C ILE A 60 2.55 -26.08 3.85
N PHE A 61 3.01 -25.00 3.24
CA PHE A 61 2.26 -24.28 2.21
C PHE A 61 2.32 -25.03 0.87
N THR A 62 1.30 -25.85 0.61
CA THR A 62 1.19 -26.64 -0.63
C THR A 62 0.42 -25.92 -1.74
N SER A 63 -0.46 -24.97 -1.40
CA SER A 63 -1.25 -24.21 -2.39
C SER A 63 -1.60 -22.81 -1.90
N LEU A 64 -1.91 -21.91 -2.84
CA LEU A 64 -2.36 -20.56 -2.53
C LEU A 64 -3.68 -20.55 -1.75
N GLY A 65 -4.60 -21.46 -2.09
CA GLY A 65 -5.88 -21.62 -1.39
C GLY A 65 -5.70 -22.03 0.07
N LEU A 66 -4.73 -22.90 0.36
CA LEU A 66 -4.39 -23.26 1.74
C LEU A 66 -3.89 -22.05 2.52
N VAL A 67 -2.94 -21.29 1.96
CA VAL A 67 -2.41 -20.08 2.61
C VAL A 67 -3.51 -19.06 2.87
N LYS A 68 -4.39 -18.81 1.88
CA LYS A 68 -5.55 -17.93 2.04
C LYS A 68 -6.42 -18.38 3.23
N THR A 69 -6.79 -19.66 3.25
CA THR A 69 -7.66 -20.22 4.29
C THR A 69 -7.03 -20.10 5.69
N LEU A 70 -5.72 -20.32 5.82
CA LEU A 70 -5.01 -20.18 7.08
C LEU A 70 -5.00 -18.72 7.56
N MET A 71 -4.70 -17.79 6.65
CA MET A 71 -4.66 -16.37 6.99
C MET A 71 -6.06 -15.83 7.36
N GLU A 72 -7.12 -16.24 6.68
CA GLU A 72 -8.53 -15.85 6.99
C GLU A 72 -9.02 -16.37 8.35
N LYS A 73 -8.46 -17.50 8.83
CA LYS A 73 -8.78 -18.03 10.16
C LYS A 73 -8.19 -17.21 11.31
N THR A 74 -7.32 -16.26 11.01
CA THR A 74 -6.67 -15.41 12.02
C THR A 74 -7.70 -14.51 12.70
N ARG A 75 -7.97 -14.81 13.98
CA ARG A 75 -8.87 -14.03 14.83
C ARG A 75 -8.27 -13.86 16.23
N THR A 76 -8.64 -12.78 16.92
CA THR A 76 -8.31 -12.58 18.34
C THR A 76 -9.55 -12.36 19.17
N ASN A 77 -9.49 -12.73 20.46
CA ASN A 77 -10.55 -12.46 21.42
C ASN A 77 -10.79 -10.95 21.63
N THR A 78 -9.81 -10.13 21.27
CA THR A 78 -9.88 -8.66 21.34
C THR A 78 -10.53 -8.02 20.09
N GLY A 79 -11.03 -8.83 19.15
CA GLY A 79 -11.84 -8.35 18.01
C GLY A 79 -11.10 -8.21 16.68
N LEU A 80 -9.82 -8.59 16.57
CA LEU A 80 -9.14 -8.63 15.27
C LEU A 80 -9.73 -9.76 14.42
N SER A 81 -10.14 -9.44 13.20
CA SER A 81 -10.52 -10.40 12.16
C SER A 81 -9.81 -10.05 10.87
N VAL A 82 -9.32 -11.05 10.14
CA VAL A 82 -8.57 -10.86 8.89
C VAL A 82 -9.41 -11.30 7.70
N VAL A 83 -9.43 -10.48 6.66
CA VAL A 83 -10.00 -10.82 5.34
C VAL A 83 -8.84 -10.89 4.35
N VAL A 84 -8.83 -11.91 3.51
CA VAL A 84 -7.74 -12.14 2.56
C VAL A 84 -8.29 -12.18 1.14
N ASN A 85 -7.88 -11.22 0.33
CA ASN A 85 -8.21 -11.19 -1.09
C ASN A 85 -6.98 -11.55 -1.91
N VAL A 86 -7.15 -12.51 -2.82
CA VAL A 86 -6.12 -12.86 -3.81
C VAL A 86 -6.29 -11.92 -5.00
N VAL A 87 -5.25 -11.15 -5.28
CA VAL A 87 -5.22 -10.25 -6.44
C VAL A 87 -4.43 -10.93 -7.55
N ASP A 88 -5.14 -11.49 -8.52
CA ASP A 88 -4.55 -12.08 -9.73
C ASP A 88 -4.48 -11.03 -10.85
N GLN A 89 -3.63 -10.03 -10.65
CA GLN A 89 -3.41 -8.95 -11.62
C GLN A 89 -1.96 -8.93 -12.08
N VAL A 90 -1.78 -8.79 -13.39
CA VAL A 90 -0.45 -8.64 -13.99
C VAL A 90 -0.04 -7.16 -13.95
N TYR A 91 0.86 -6.82 -13.03
CA TYR A 91 1.44 -5.48 -12.94
C TYR A 91 2.59 -5.33 -13.94
N GLN A 92 2.42 -4.45 -14.93
CA GLN A 92 3.49 -4.15 -15.88
C GLN A 92 4.63 -3.40 -15.17
N THR A 93 5.85 -3.92 -15.32
CA THR A 93 7.07 -3.29 -14.83
C THR A 93 7.60 -2.25 -15.83
N GLY A 94 8.45 -1.33 -15.38
CA GLY A 94 9.13 -0.38 -16.27
C GLY A 94 8.24 0.74 -16.85
N ARG A 95 7.00 0.90 -16.37
CA ARG A 95 6.12 2.00 -16.77
C ARG A 95 6.82 3.35 -16.60
N LYS A 96 6.86 4.13 -17.67
CA LYS A 96 7.35 5.51 -17.67
C LYS A 96 6.20 6.45 -17.35
N VAL A 97 6.52 7.50 -16.62
CA VAL A 97 5.58 8.58 -16.33
C VAL A 97 5.39 9.39 -17.59
N THR A 98 4.14 9.67 -17.95
CA THR A 98 3.80 10.57 -19.05
C THR A 98 4.38 11.97 -18.77
N ASP A 99 5.07 12.57 -19.74
CA ASP A 99 5.73 13.87 -19.53
C ASP A 99 4.75 15.00 -19.15
N ASN A 100 3.51 14.92 -19.63
CA ASN A 100 2.44 15.84 -19.23
C ASN A 100 2.11 15.75 -17.74
N PHE A 101 2.23 14.57 -17.13
CA PHE A 101 1.90 14.40 -15.72
C PHE A 101 2.87 15.16 -14.80
N LYS A 102 4.15 15.28 -15.18
CA LYS A 102 5.12 16.07 -14.41
C LYS A 102 4.74 17.55 -14.35
N LYS A 103 4.07 18.08 -15.37
CA LYS A 103 3.61 19.47 -15.45
C LYS A 103 2.27 19.69 -14.74
N THR A 104 1.41 18.68 -14.71
CA THR A 104 0.04 18.75 -14.15
C THR A 104 -0.05 18.20 -12.72
N LEU A 105 1.08 17.89 -12.07
CA LEU A 105 1.10 17.31 -10.73
C LEU A 105 0.54 18.30 -9.68
N LYS A 106 -0.70 18.08 -9.24
CA LYS A 106 -1.37 18.86 -8.18
C LYS A 106 -1.27 18.17 -6.82
N ILE A 107 -0.06 17.80 -6.42
CA ILE A 107 0.17 17.29 -5.07
C ILE A 107 0.47 18.46 -4.14
N ILE A 108 -0.24 18.52 -3.02
CA ILE A 108 -0.08 19.55 -2.00
C ILE A 108 0.82 18.96 -0.91
N PHE A 109 2.01 19.53 -0.71
CA PHE A 109 2.88 19.11 0.39
C PHE A 109 2.39 19.70 1.72
N ASP A 110 2.48 18.93 2.79
CA ASP A 110 2.07 19.40 4.13
C ASP A 110 3.12 20.36 4.72
N GLU A 111 2.68 21.29 5.56
CA GLU A 111 3.57 22.27 6.24
C GLU A 111 4.59 21.57 7.16
N HIS A 112 4.15 20.52 7.85
CA HIS A 112 4.98 19.71 8.72
C HIS A 112 5.53 18.49 7.96
N LEU A 113 6.86 18.43 7.83
CA LEU A 113 7.58 17.38 7.10
C LEU A 113 7.17 17.24 5.63
N PRO A 114 7.23 18.32 4.81
CA PRO A 114 6.82 18.31 3.39
C PRO A 114 7.57 17.29 2.53
N LYS A 115 8.77 16.88 2.96
CA LYS A 115 9.54 15.84 2.28
C LYS A 115 8.87 14.46 2.32
N TRP A 116 8.07 14.20 3.35
CA TRP A 116 7.47 12.89 3.65
C TRP A 116 5.95 12.90 3.56
N ASN A 117 5.32 14.05 3.79
CA ASN A 117 3.88 14.16 3.90
C ASN A 117 3.34 15.01 2.76
N TYR A 118 2.37 14.45 2.05
CA TYR A 118 1.70 15.15 0.96
C TYR A 118 0.29 14.62 0.74
N ARG A 119 -0.50 15.43 0.05
CA ARG A 119 -1.91 15.18 -0.21
C ARG A 119 -2.16 15.20 -1.71
N ALA A 120 -2.90 14.20 -2.17
CA ALA A 120 -3.46 14.16 -3.51
C ALA A 120 -4.94 14.52 -3.37
N VAL A 121 -5.33 15.61 -4.03
CA VAL A 121 -6.70 16.15 -4.02
C VAL A 121 -7.37 15.76 -5.34
N PRO A 122 -8.64 15.32 -5.31
CA PRO A 122 -9.36 14.96 -6.52
C PRO A 122 -9.54 16.15 -7.44
N GLN A 123 -9.21 15.95 -8.70
CA GLN A 123 -9.52 16.88 -9.76
C GLN A 123 -10.91 16.49 -10.27
N LEU A 124 -11.94 17.12 -9.69
CA LEU A 124 -13.30 17.05 -10.21
C LEU A 124 -13.26 17.43 -11.70
N THR A 125 -13.25 16.41 -12.54
CA THR A 125 -13.39 16.58 -13.98
C THR A 125 -14.90 16.63 -14.19
N HIS A 126 -15.40 17.86 -14.33
CA HIS A 126 -16.81 18.12 -14.58
C HIS A 126 -17.20 17.76 -16.02
#